data_AF-A0AAN9VFD0-F1
#
_entry.id   AF-A0AAN9VFD0-F1
#
_cell.length_a   1.000
_cell.length_b   1.000
_cell.length_c   1.000
_cell.angle_alpha   90.00
_cell.angle_beta   90.00
_cell.angle_gamma   90.00
#
_symmetry.space_group_name_H-M   'P 1'
#
loop_
_entity.id
_entity.type
_entity.pdbx_description
1 polymer ?
#
loop_
_entity_poly.entity_id
_entity_poly.type
_entity_poly.pdbx_seq_one_letter_code
_entity_poly.pdbx_strand_id
1 'polypeptide(L)'
;MWLRKTIITFVQITYNKTISRQVRETVTGLFSEHMVYSYIQFIIKSWWIDGKLKAPPPQRTDEQKVKTRSEARDHFLANIPELLTNIVGQQASRRGATKVFDILQDPLLNKHLFYDLLEVVLHEIFPEM
;
A
#
# COMPACT_ATOMS: atom_id res chain seq x y z
N MET A 1 12.18 -39.85 10.01
CA MET A 1 11.00 -38.96 9.81
C MET A 1 10.87 -37.83 10.84
N TRP A 2 11.26 -38.02 12.11
CA TRP A 2 11.10 -37.01 13.18
C TRP A 2 11.94 -35.75 12.95
N LEU A 3 13.24 -35.88 12.61
CA LEU A 3 14.14 -34.75 12.37
C LEU A 3 13.63 -33.78 11.28
N ARG A 4 13.14 -34.34 10.16
CA ARG A 4 12.57 -33.54 9.07
C ARG A 4 11.36 -32.71 9.54
N LYS A 5 10.46 -33.30 10.33
CA LYS A 5 9.30 -32.60 10.89
C LYS A 5 9.74 -31.50 11.86
N THR A 6 10.67 -31.79 12.77
CA THR A 6 11.19 -30.83 13.75
C THR A 6 11.85 -29.63 13.07
N ILE A 7 12.67 -29.86 12.03
CA ILE A 7 13.31 -28.77 11.27
C ILE A 7 12.26 -27.91 10.55
N ILE A 8 11.29 -28.53 9.87
CA ILE A 8 10.22 -27.79 9.18
C ILE A 8 9.42 -26.94 10.18
N THR A 9 9.03 -27.52 11.31
CA THR A 9 8.29 -26.79 12.36
C THR A 9 9.11 -25.66 12.95
N PHE A 10 10.40 -25.87 13.23
CA PHE A 10 11.29 -24.81 13.72
C PHE A 10 11.43 -23.66 12.72
N VAL A 11 11.62 -23.97 11.45
CA VAL A 11 11.68 -22.98 10.36
C VAL A 11 10.35 -22.22 10.27
N GLN A 12 9.22 -22.92 10.25
CA GLN A 12 7.90 -22.28 10.20
C GLN A 12 7.66 -21.34 11.38
N ILE A 13 7.97 -21.76 12.61
CA ILE A 13 7.79 -20.92 13.80
C ILE A 13 8.69 -19.69 13.73
N THR A 14 9.96 -19.88 13.36
CA THR A 14 10.94 -18.79 13.29
C THR A 14 10.60 -17.79 12.19
N TYR A 15 10.23 -18.27 10.99
CA TYR A 15 9.77 -17.42 9.90
C TYR A 15 8.48 -16.71 10.25
N ASN A 16 7.48 -17.40 10.81
CA ASN A 16 6.21 -16.78 11.16
C ASN A 16 6.41 -15.66 12.19
N LYS A 17 7.18 -15.91 13.26
CA LYS A 17 7.51 -14.90 14.27
C LYS A 17 8.27 -13.72 13.67
N THR A 18 9.23 -13.98 12.79
CA THR A 18 10.03 -12.94 12.12
C THR A 18 9.17 -12.08 11.20
N ILE A 19 8.34 -12.71 10.37
CA ILE A 19 7.39 -12.04 9.48
C ILE A 19 6.41 -11.20 10.29
N SER A 20 5.79 -11.75 11.34
CA SER A 20 4.83 -11.00 12.16
C SER A 20 5.47 -9.78 12.84
N ARG A 21 6.69 -9.95 13.40
CA ARG A 21 7.43 -8.83 14.00
C ARG A 21 7.71 -7.75 12.96
N GLN A 22 8.21 -8.16 11.80
CA GLN A 22 8.66 -7.24 10.78
C GLN A 22 7.50 -6.51 10.09
N VAL A 23 6.37 -7.20 9.85
CA VAL A 23 5.13 -6.57 9.38
C VAL A 23 4.66 -5.52 10.39
N ARG A 24 4.67 -5.85 11.69
CA ARG A 24 4.30 -4.89 12.73
C ARG A 24 5.23 -3.68 12.74
N GLU A 25 6.54 -3.88 12.75
CA GLU A 25 7.53 -2.79 12.71
C GLU A 25 7.33 -1.88 11.48
N THR A 26 7.07 -2.46 10.29
CA THR A 26 6.79 -1.71 9.07
C THR A 26 5.49 -0.93 9.16
N VAL A 27 4.40 -1.54 9.62
CA VAL A 27 3.10 -0.86 9.79
C VAL A 27 3.22 0.27 10.81
N THR A 28 3.85 0.04 11.96
CA THR A 28 4.08 1.07 12.97
C THR A 28 4.93 2.22 12.43
N GLY A 29 5.94 1.93 11.59
CA GLY A 29 6.73 2.98 10.92
C GLY A 29 5.90 3.81 9.94
N LEU A 30 5.15 3.15 9.06
CA LEU A 30 4.30 3.79 8.04
C LEU A 30 3.18 4.65 8.65
N PHE A 31 2.61 4.21 9.77
CA PHE A 31 1.54 4.91 10.48
C PHE A 31 2.05 5.64 11.74
N SER A 32 3.35 5.96 11.80
CA SER A 32 3.87 6.83 12.87
C SER A 32 3.25 8.24 12.76
N GLU A 33 3.11 8.92 13.89
CA GLU A 33 2.50 10.25 13.98
C GLU A 33 3.10 11.25 12.95
N HIS A 34 4.43 11.22 12.79
CA HIS A 34 5.14 12.04 11.81
C HIS A 34 4.74 11.71 10.36
N MET A 35 4.61 10.42 10.02
CA MET A 35 4.22 10.00 8.67
C MET A 35 2.77 10.35 8.38
N VAL A 36 1.86 10.15 9.34
CA VAL A 36 0.45 10.54 9.21
C VAL A 36 0.33 12.05 9.01
N TYR A 37 1.02 12.86 9.81
CA TYR A 37 1.08 14.31 9.61
C TYR A 37 1.59 14.66 8.21
N SER A 38 2.66 14.02 7.76
CA SER A 38 3.22 14.22 6.42
C SER A 38 2.22 13.89 5.31
N TYR A 39 1.48 12.79 5.44
CA TYR A 39 0.43 12.39 4.49
C TYR A 39 -0.72 13.41 4.45
N ILE A 40 -1.21 13.85 5.61
CA ILE A 40 -2.26 14.86 5.70
C ILE A 40 -1.81 16.17 5.05
N GLN A 41 -0.61 16.65 5.40
CA GLN A 41 -0.05 17.86 4.80
C GLN A 41 0.12 17.74 3.29
N PHE A 42 0.56 16.58 2.80
CA PHE A 42 0.68 16.31 1.38
C PHE A 42 -0.68 16.37 0.67
N ILE A 43 -1.72 15.77 1.24
CA ILE A 43 -3.08 15.79 0.70
C ILE A 43 -3.62 17.23 0.67
N ILE A 44 -3.51 17.96 1.78
CA ILE A 44 -3.99 19.36 1.89
C ILE A 44 -3.30 20.23 0.84
N LYS A 45 -1.98 20.17 0.72
CA LYS A 45 -1.22 20.97 -0.27
C LYS A 45 -1.51 20.57 -1.71
N SER A 46 -1.85 19.29 -1.95
CA SER A 46 -2.16 18.79 -3.30
C SER A 46 -3.54 19.23 -3.77
N TRP A 47 -4.50 19.34 -2.85
CA TRP A 47 -5.88 19.67 -3.14
C TRP A 47 -6.19 21.16 -2.99
N TRP A 48 -5.55 21.86 -2.06
CA TRP A 48 -5.70 23.31 -1.85
C TRP A 48 -4.40 24.05 -2.16
N ILE A 49 -4.40 24.82 -3.24
CA ILE A 49 -3.32 25.73 -3.61
C ILE A 49 -3.75 27.13 -3.15
N ASP A 50 -2.97 27.76 -2.27
CA ASP A 50 -3.26 29.08 -1.69
C ASP A 50 -4.66 29.18 -1.04
N GLY A 51 -5.11 28.10 -0.39
CA GLY A 51 -6.42 28.02 0.27
C GLY A 51 -7.61 27.84 -0.67
N LYS A 52 -7.38 27.73 -1.99
CA LYS A 52 -8.42 27.44 -2.98
C LYS A 52 -8.31 26.00 -3.46
N LEU A 53 -9.46 25.33 -3.59
CA LEU A 53 -9.52 24.00 -4.18
C LEU A 53 -8.96 24.05 -5.60
N LYS A 54 -8.02 23.15 -5.90
CA LYS A 54 -7.37 23.05 -7.20
C LYS A 54 -8.41 22.82 -8.27
N ALA A 55 -8.38 23.65 -9.33
CA ALA A 55 -9.28 23.49 -10.47
C ALA A 55 -9.11 22.08 -11.08
N PRO A 56 -10.21 21.46 -11.54
CA PRO A 56 -10.12 20.14 -12.16
C PRO A 56 -9.16 20.20 -13.35
N PRO A 57 -8.19 19.26 -13.44
CA PRO A 57 -7.29 19.22 -14.58
C PRO A 57 -8.10 18.94 -15.86
N PRO A 58 -7.58 19.35 -17.04
CA PRO A 58 -8.20 19.02 -18.30
C PRO A 58 -8.34 17.50 -18.46
N GLN A 59 -9.37 17.08 -19.20
CA GLN A 59 -9.61 15.67 -19.44
C GLN A 59 -8.42 15.05 -20.17
N ARG A 60 -7.88 13.97 -19.60
CA ARG A 60 -6.70 13.29 -20.15
C ARG A 60 -7.07 12.51 -21.40
N THR A 61 -6.23 12.58 -22.42
CA THR A 61 -6.35 11.73 -23.62
C THR A 61 -6.01 10.28 -23.29
N ASP A 62 -6.44 9.33 -24.12
CA ASP A 62 -6.17 7.91 -23.87
C ASP A 62 -4.67 7.58 -23.93
N GLU A 63 -3.92 8.23 -24.83
CA GLU A 63 -2.46 8.13 -24.87
C GLU A 63 -1.82 8.62 -23.56
N GLN A 64 -2.28 9.74 -23.01
CA GLN A 64 -1.80 10.26 -21.73
C GLN A 64 -2.14 9.34 -20.55
N LYS A 65 -3.27 8.64 -20.60
CA LYS A 65 -3.64 7.65 -19.58
C LYS A 65 -2.72 6.43 -19.66
N VAL A 66 -2.50 5.89 -20.86
CA VAL A 66 -1.62 4.74 -21.09
C VAL A 66 -0.18 5.06 -20.68
N LYS A 67 0.34 6.22 -21.11
CA LYS A 67 1.69 6.67 -20.77
C LYS A 67 1.89 6.76 -19.25
N THR A 68 1.01 7.48 -18.56
CA THR A 68 1.14 7.63 -17.10
C THR A 68 0.88 6.33 -16.36
N ARG A 69 0.01 5.43 -16.86
CA ARG A 69 -0.11 4.09 -16.30
C ARG A 69 1.22 3.33 -16.38
N SER A 70 1.90 3.37 -17.53
CA SER A 70 3.20 2.72 -17.70
C SER A 70 4.26 3.29 -16.76
N GLU A 71 4.41 4.61 -16.74
CA GLU A 71 5.37 5.30 -15.87
C GLU A 71 5.09 5.00 -14.38
N ALA A 72 3.83 5.07 -13.96
CA ALA A 72 3.43 4.75 -12.60
C ALA A 72 3.73 3.29 -12.23
N ARG A 73 3.54 2.35 -13.17
CA ARG A 73 3.87 0.93 -12.97
C ARG A 73 5.36 0.73 -12.75
N ASP A 74 6.19 1.37 -13.56
CA ASP A 74 7.64 1.26 -13.44
C ASP A 74 8.14 1.84 -12.12
N HIS A 75 7.62 3.01 -11.73
CA HIS A 75 7.91 3.59 -10.42
C HIS A 75 7.43 2.71 -9.27
N PHE A 76 6.24 2.12 -9.37
CA PHE A 76 5.69 1.24 -8.33
C PHE A 76 6.55 -0.02 -8.15
N LEU A 77 6.94 -0.68 -9.24
CA LEU A 77 7.75 -1.88 -9.20
C LEU A 77 9.21 -1.61 -8.78
N ALA A 78 9.74 -0.41 -9.05
CA ALA A 78 11.05 0.01 -8.58
C ALA A 78 11.09 0.27 -7.06
N ASN A 79 9.95 0.60 -6.46
CA ASN A 79 9.81 0.92 -5.04
C ASN A 79 9.23 -0.23 -4.21
N ILE A 80 9.37 -1.49 -4.67
CA ILE A 80 9.01 -2.65 -3.86
C ILE A 80 9.92 -2.68 -2.63
N PRO A 81 9.38 -2.70 -1.40
CA PRO A 81 10.20 -2.76 -0.20
C PRO A 81 11.13 -3.97 -0.21
N GLU A 82 12.42 -3.73 0.07
CA GLU A 82 13.43 -4.79 0.16
C GLU A 82 12.99 -5.91 1.11
N LEU A 83 12.29 -5.53 2.17
CA LEU A 83 11.67 -6.44 3.11
C LEU A 83 10.80 -7.52 2.43
N LEU A 84 9.92 -7.14 1.51
CA LEU A 84 9.05 -8.10 0.83
C LEU A 84 9.89 -9.06 -0.01
N THR A 85 10.93 -8.55 -0.65
CA THR A 85 11.89 -9.36 -1.41
C THR A 85 12.65 -10.33 -0.51
N ASN A 86 13.00 -9.93 0.71
CA ASN A 86 13.70 -10.78 1.68
C ASN A 86 12.80 -11.87 2.31
N ILE A 87 11.50 -11.60 2.48
CA ILE A 87 10.55 -12.57 3.05
C ILE A 87 10.08 -13.59 1.99
N VAL A 88 9.58 -13.11 0.85
CA VAL A 88 8.91 -13.97 -0.15
C VAL A 88 9.76 -14.26 -1.38
N GLY A 89 10.91 -13.62 -1.52
CA GLY A 89 11.77 -13.70 -2.70
C GLY A 89 11.39 -12.71 -3.80
N GLN A 90 12.38 -12.28 -4.57
CA GLN A 90 12.25 -11.22 -5.59
C GLN A 90 11.17 -11.50 -6.65
N GLN A 91 11.06 -12.74 -7.10
CA GLN A 91 10.06 -13.10 -8.12
C GLN A 91 8.64 -13.10 -7.57
N ALA A 92 8.44 -13.52 -6.31
CA ALA A 92 7.14 -13.51 -5.67
C ALA A 92 6.71 -12.08 -5.31
N SER A 93 7.63 -11.27 -4.77
CA SER A 93 7.37 -9.87 -4.44
C SER A 93 6.99 -9.07 -5.69
N ARG A 94 7.73 -9.23 -6.79
CA ARG A 94 7.43 -8.54 -8.06
C ARG A 94 6.12 -8.97 -8.71
N ARG A 95 5.79 -10.26 -8.66
CA ARG A 95 4.48 -10.77 -9.12
C ARG A 95 3.33 -10.24 -8.27
N GLY A 96 3.49 -10.26 -6.95
CA GLY A 96 2.51 -9.71 -6.01
C GLY A 96 2.28 -8.22 -6.25
N ALA A 97 3.35 -7.44 -6.34
CA ALA A 97 3.29 -6.00 -6.61
C ALA A 97 2.62 -5.69 -7.96
N THR A 98 2.93 -6.46 -9.01
CA THR A 98 2.25 -6.31 -10.31
C THR A 98 0.75 -6.51 -10.16
N LYS A 99 0.33 -7.58 -9.49
CA LYS A 99 -1.10 -7.87 -9.27
C LYS A 99 -1.80 -6.79 -8.44
N VAL A 100 -1.14 -6.28 -7.40
CA VAL A 100 -1.66 -5.14 -6.61
C VAL A 100 -1.83 -3.92 -7.49
N PHE A 101 -0.85 -3.58 -8.32
CA PHE A 101 -0.93 -2.46 -9.24
C PHE A 101 -2.11 -2.61 -10.21
N ASP A 102 -2.28 -3.80 -10.79
CA ASP A 102 -3.37 -4.09 -11.73
C ASP A 102 -4.75 -3.97 -11.06
N ILE A 103 -4.89 -4.40 -9.79
CA ILE A 103 -6.12 -4.21 -9.00
C ILE A 103 -6.38 -2.71 -8.75
N LEU A 104 -5.34 -1.95 -8.42
CA LEU A 104 -5.45 -0.49 -8.24
C LEU A 104 -5.81 0.25 -9.53
N GLN A 105 -5.74 -0.39 -10.70
CA GLN A 105 -6.22 0.18 -11.95
C GLN A 105 -7.74 0.08 -12.12
N ASP A 106 -8.44 -0.70 -11.29
CA ASP A 106 -9.88 -0.87 -11.35
C ASP A 106 -10.60 0.21 -10.52
N PRO A 107 -11.32 1.15 -11.16
CA PRO A 107 -12.00 2.24 -10.45
C PRO A 107 -13.15 1.76 -9.56
N LEU A 108 -13.80 0.63 -9.88
CA LEU A 108 -14.88 0.09 -9.07
C LEU A 108 -14.34 -0.49 -7.77
N LEU A 109 -13.27 -1.29 -7.84
CA LEU A 109 -12.60 -1.83 -6.65
C LEU A 109 -12.04 -0.70 -5.77
N ASN A 110 -11.44 0.32 -6.38
CA ASN A 110 -10.97 1.49 -5.65
C ASN A 110 -12.10 2.25 -4.95
N LYS A 111 -13.28 2.35 -5.58
CA LYS A 111 -14.45 2.98 -4.97
C LYS A 111 -14.95 2.21 -3.76
N HIS A 112 -15.02 0.87 -3.87
CA HIS A 112 -15.37 0.02 -2.73
C HIS A 112 -14.36 0.17 -1.59
N LEU A 113 -13.07 0.03 -1.88
CA LEU A 113 -12.00 0.21 -0.89
C LEU A 113 -12.08 1.58 -0.20
N PHE A 114 -12.39 2.65 -0.94
CA PHE A 114 -12.56 3.97 -0.36
C PHE A 114 -13.71 4.03 0.64
N TYR A 115 -14.86 3.42 0.32
CA TYR A 115 -15.98 3.40 1.26
C TYR A 115 -15.68 2.58 2.50
N ASP A 116 -15.02 1.43 2.36
CA ASP A 116 -14.63 0.60 3.50
C ASP A 116 -13.67 1.37 4.42
N LEU A 117 -12.68 2.08 3.86
CA LEU A 117 -11.76 2.91 4.64
C LEU A 117 -12.46 4.09 5.30
N LEU A 118 -13.40 4.74 4.58
CA LEU A 118 -14.17 5.85 5.11
C LEU A 118 -15.04 5.40 6.28
N GLU A 119 -15.68 4.24 6.19
CA GLU A 119 -16.47 3.65 7.27
C GLU A 119 -15.62 3.45 8.53
N VAL A 120 -14.45 2.83 8.41
CA VAL A 120 -13.52 2.63 9.53
C VAL A 120 -13.11 3.96 10.17
N VAL A 121 -12.76 4.97 9.36
CA VAL A 121 -12.38 6.29 9.87
C VAL A 121 -13.54 6.98 10.57
N LEU A 122 -14.76 6.90 10.02
CA LEU A 122 -15.94 7.48 10.64
C LEU A 122 -16.26 6.81 11.97
N HIS A 123 -16.12 5.49 12.07
CA HIS A 123 -16.33 4.76 13.31
C HIS A 123 -15.33 5.15 14.41
N GLU A 124 -14.06 5.37 14.06
CA GLU A 124 -13.04 5.79 15.02
C GLU A 124 -13.19 7.27 15.47
N ILE A 125 -13.59 8.16 14.56
CA ILE A 125 -13.76 9.59 14.87
C ILE A 125 -15.09 9.85 15.59
N PHE A 126 -16.13 9.10 15.23
CA PHE A 126 -17.48 9.26 15.77
C PHE A 126 -18.02 7.92 16.29
N PRO A 127 -17.50 7.41 17.42
CA PRO A 127 -17.87 6.10 17.96
C PRO A 127 -19.33 6.01 18.45
N GLU A 128 -20.06 7.14 18.50
CA GLU A 128 -21.47 7.22 18.91
C GLU A 128 -22.47 7.30 17.73
N MET A 129 -22.00 7.21 16.49
CA MET A 129 -22.84 7.11 15.29
C MET A 129 -23.32 5.68 15.03
#